data_AF-A0A344W9D7-F1
#
_entry.id   AF-A0A344W9D7-F1
#
_cell.length_a   1.000
_cell.length_b   1.000
_cell.length_c   1.000
_cell.angle_alpha   90.00
_cell.angle_beta   90.00
_cell.angle_gamma   90.00
#
_symmetry.space_group_name_H-M   'P 1'
#
loop_
_entity.id
_entity.type
_entity.pdbx_description
1 polymer ?
#
loop_
_entity_poly.entity_id
_entity_poly.type
_entity_poly.pdbx_seq_one_letter_code
_entity_poly.pdbx_strand_id
1 'polypeptide(L)'
;MSIWFFSIADSIINVVVSFFALIIMLWTFTMAGISQNETYKLQTQYLIDEGYINTNFTDKDLAKACHYYYNDFEKDLTDVCFWYL
;
A
#
# COMPACT_ATOMS: atom_id res chain seq x y z
N MET A 1 -41.64 23.02 -20.39
CA MET A 1 -40.55 22.55 -21.28
C MET A 1 -39.18 22.50 -20.58
N SER A 2 -39.06 22.92 -19.32
CA SER A 2 -37.78 23.11 -18.63
C SER A 2 -37.25 21.86 -17.93
N ILE A 3 -38.13 20.96 -17.48
CA ILE A 3 -37.78 19.78 -16.65
C ILE A 3 -36.84 18.82 -17.39
N TRP A 4 -37.00 18.70 -18.71
CA TRP A 4 -36.18 17.81 -19.54
C TRP A 4 -34.73 18.30 -19.67
N PHE A 5 -34.52 19.62 -19.75
CA PHE A 5 -33.18 20.22 -19.79
C PHE A 5 -32.43 20.04 -18.47
N PHE A 6 -33.10 20.18 -17.32
CA PHE A 6 -32.51 19.90 -16.02
C PHE A 6 -32.08 18.43 -15.90
N SER A 7 -32.95 17.50 -16.31
CA SER A 7 -32.64 16.06 -16.28
C SER A 7 -31.44 15.68 -17.15
N ILE A 8 -31.23 16.35 -18.28
CA ILE A 8 -30.08 16.09 -19.16
C ILE A 8 -28.80 16.67 -18.56
N ALA A 9 -28.87 17.86 -17.98
CA ALA A 9 -27.72 18.48 -17.31
C ALA A 9 -27.23 17.60 -16.14
N ASP A 10 -28.14 17.10 -15.29
CA ASP A 10 -27.81 16.20 -14.19
C ASP A 10 -27.18 14.88 -14.67
N SER A 11 -27.70 14.32 -15.76
CA SER A 11 -27.14 13.10 -16.35
C SER A 11 -25.71 13.33 -16.86
N ILE A 12 -25.43 14.47 -17.50
CA ILE A 12 -24.08 14.79 -18.00
C ILE A 12 -23.11 15.00 -16.84
N ILE A 13 -23.53 15.75 -15.82
CA ILE A 13 -22.71 15.98 -14.62
C ILE A 13 -22.39 14.66 -13.93
N ASN A 14 -23.36 13.76 -13.78
CA ASN A 14 -23.15 12.47 -13.13
C ASN A 14 -22.20 11.57 -13.94
N VAL A 15 -22.28 11.58 -15.28
CA VAL A 15 -21.34 10.85 -16.15
C VAL A 15 -19.91 11.42 -16.00
N VAL A 16 -19.76 12.74 -15.95
CA VAL A 16 -18.44 13.38 -15.80
C VAL A 16 -17.86 13.10 -14.41
N VAL A 17 -18.66 13.24 -13.35
CA VAL A 17 -18.23 12.97 -11.97
C VAL A 17 -17.87 11.51 -11.78
N SER A 18 -18.67 10.58 -12.29
CA SER A 18 -18.37 9.14 -12.21
C SER A 18 -17.10 8.77 -12.97
N PHE A 19 -16.84 9.40 -14.12
CA PHE A 19 -15.58 9.20 -14.85
C PHE A 19 -14.36 9.63 -14.02
N PHE A 20 -14.40 10.81 -13.39
CA PHE A 20 -13.32 11.25 -12.50
C PHE A 20 -13.21 10.40 -11.23
N ALA A 21 -14.34 9.94 -10.66
CA ALA A 21 -14.33 9.06 -9.50
C ALA A 21 -13.62 7.72 -9.81
N LEU A 22 -13.84 7.15 -11.00
CA LEU A 22 -13.14 5.93 -11.44
C LEU A 22 -11.65 6.16 -11.62
N ILE A 23 -11.24 7.31 -12.18
CA ILE A 23 -9.82 7.66 -12.32
C ILE A 23 -9.15 7.77 -10.94
N ILE A 24 -9.78 8.47 -10.00
CA ILE A 24 -9.26 8.63 -8.63
C ILE A 24 -9.18 7.27 -7.93
N MET A 25 -10.21 6.43 -8.05
CA MET A 25 -10.22 5.08 -7.50
C MET A 25 -9.05 4.26 -8.03
N LEU A 26 -8.87 4.20 -9.36
CA LEU A 26 -7.74 3.49 -9.98
C LEU A 26 -6.38 4.05 -9.52
N TRP A 27 -6.25 5.37 -9.39
CA TRP A 27 -5.03 6.02 -8.90
C TRP A 27 -4.69 5.63 -7.45
N THR A 28 -5.69 5.54 -6.57
CA THR A 28 -5.45 5.13 -5.18
C THR A 28 -4.97 3.68 -5.09
N PHE A 29 -5.50 2.78 -5.92
CA PHE A 29 -5.06 1.38 -5.96
C PHE A 29 -3.62 1.23 -6.49
N THR A 30 -3.23 1.99 -7.51
CA THR A 30 -1.86 1.92 -8.04
C THR A 30 -0.83 2.46 -7.04
N MET A 31 -1.15 3.55 -6.35
CA MET A 31 -0.25 4.14 -5.32
C MET A 31 -0.14 3.26 -4.07
N ALA A 32 -1.20 2.56 -3.68
CA ALA A 32 -1.14 1.60 -2.57
C ALA A 32 -0.07 0.52 -2.82
N GLY A 33 -0.01 -0.05 -4.03
CA GLY A 33 1.02 -1.05 -4.38
C GLY A 33 2.45 -0.49 -4.46
N ILE A 34 2.61 0.76 -4.90
CA ILE A 34 3.94 1.41 -4.98
C ILE A 34 4.46 1.71 -3.57
N SER A 35 3.61 2.24 -2.69
CA SER A 35 3.98 2.56 -1.30
C SER A 35 4.44 1.33 -0.50
N GLN A 36 3.82 0.16 -0.73
CA GLN A 36 4.22 -1.08 -0.06
C GLN A 36 5.62 -1.54 -0.50
N ASN A 37 6.00 -1.37 -1.76
CA ASN A 37 7.31 -1.81 -2.26
C ASN A 37 8.45 -0.92 -1.73
N GLU A 38 8.24 0.39 -1.68
CA GLU A 38 9.23 1.31 -1.08
C GLU A 38 9.38 1.04 0.42
N THR A 39 8.26 0.85 1.12
CA THR A 39 8.26 0.56 2.55
C THR A 39 8.93 -0.78 2.85
N TYR A 40 8.65 -1.82 2.07
CA TYR A 40 9.31 -3.13 2.16
C TYR A 40 10.83 -3.03 2.04
N LYS A 41 11.34 -2.23 1.09
CA LYS A 41 12.78 -2.03 0.90
C LYS A 41 13.42 -1.27 2.06
N LEU A 42 12.77 -0.23 2.57
CA LEU A 42 13.30 0.55 3.70
C LEU A 42 13.32 -0.27 4.99
N GLN A 43 12.28 -1.06 5.21
CA GLN A 43 12.14 -1.93 6.38
C GLN A 43 13.15 -3.09 6.35
N THR A 44 13.36 -3.72 5.19
CA THR A 44 14.41 -4.76 5.05
C THR A 44 15.81 -4.19 5.22
N GLN A 45 16.08 -2.99 4.71
CA GLN A 45 17.36 -2.30 4.95
C GLN A 45 17.58 -2.01 6.44
N TYR A 46 16.55 -1.54 7.15
CA TYR A 46 16.62 -1.32 8.60
C TYR A 46 16.97 -2.62 9.36
N LEU A 47 16.37 -3.75 9.00
CA LEU A 47 16.68 -5.04 9.62
C LEU A 47 18.13 -5.49 9.39
N ILE A 48 18.70 -5.14 8.24
CA ILE A 48 20.12 -5.40 7.92
C ILE A 48 21.02 -4.49 8.74
N ASP A 49 20.70 -3.20 8.82
CA ASP A 49 21.52 -2.18 9.49
C ASP A 49 21.57 -2.40 11.01
N GLU A 50 20.45 -2.82 11.61
CA GLU A 50 20.37 -3.21 13.03
C GLU A 50 20.98 -4.61 13.30
N GLY A 51 21.31 -5.37 12.25
CA GLY A 51 21.95 -6.68 12.37
C GLY A 51 21.01 -7.84 12.73
N TYR A 52 19.69 -7.67 12.57
CA TYR A 52 18.73 -8.77 12.75
C TYR A 52 18.83 -9.81 11.63
N ILE A 53 19.16 -9.38 10.42
CA ILE A 53 19.33 -10.25 9.23
C ILE A 53 20.60 -9.86 8.46
N ASN A 54 21.16 -10.79 7.68
CA ASN A 54 22.35 -10.54 6.86
C ASN A 54 21.97 -9.93 5.50
N THR A 55 22.89 -9.30 4.78
CA THR A 55 22.66 -8.79 3.41
C THR A 55 22.32 -9.90 2.39
N ASN A 56 22.74 -11.13 2.67
CA ASN A 56 22.41 -12.33 1.88
C ASN A 56 21.37 -13.21 2.61
N PHE A 57 20.35 -12.58 3.20
CA PHE A 57 19.28 -13.27 3.93
C PHE A 57 18.40 -14.12 3.00
N THR A 58 17.89 -15.22 3.52
CA THR A 58 16.83 -16.01 2.87
C THR A 58 15.46 -15.65 3.44
N ASP A 59 14.38 -15.99 2.73
CA ASP A 59 13.00 -15.80 3.25
C ASP A 59 12.79 -16.45 4.62
N LYS A 60 13.54 -17.53 4.92
CA LYS A 60 13.48 -18.24 6.18
C LYS A 60 14.12 -17.46 7.33
N ASP A 61 15.18 -16.70 7.04
CA ASP A 61 15.86 -15.84 8.02
C ASP A 61 15.00 -14.62 8.33
N LEU A 62 14.35 -14.05 7.30
CA LEU A 62 13.41 -12.95 7.46
C LEU A 62 12.18 -13.37 8.28
N ALA A 63 11.56 -14.50 7.97
CA ALA A 63 10.44 -15.06 8.73
C ALA A 63 10.81 -15.31 10.20
N LYS A 64 12.03 -15.80 10.45
CA LYS A 64 12.53 -16.00 11.82
C LYS A 64 12.73 -14.67 12.54
N ALA A 65 13.30 -13.66 11.87
CA ALA A 65 13.47 -12.34 12.46
C ALA A 65 12.13 -11.71 12.83
N CYS A 66 11.14 -11.81 11.94
CA CYS A 66 9.78 -11.39 12.22
C CYS A 66 9.20 -12.16 13.42
N HIS A 67 9.18 -13.49 13.41
CA HIS A 67 8.58 -14.22 14.54
C HIS A 67 9.26 -13.97 15.90
N TYR A 68 10.58 -13.78 15.95
CA TYR A 68 11.31 -13.62 17.22
C TYR A 68 11.37 -12.17 17.70
N TYR A 69 11.52 -11.22 16.79
CA TYR A 69 11.78 -9.81 17.14
C TYR A 69 10.62 -8.87 16.80
N TYR A 70 9.49 -9.37 16.26
CA TYR A 70 8.34 -8.51 15.89
C TYR A 70 7.89 -7.57 17.01
N ASN A 71 7.86 -8.05 18.25
CA ASN A 71 7.47 -7.23 19.41
C ASN A 71 8.59 -6.35 19.96
N ASP A 72 9.83 -6.57 19.52
CA ASP A 72 11.04 -5.90 20.00
C ASP A 72 11.49 -4.78 19.05
N PHE A 73 10.86 -4.69 17.88
CA PHE A 73 11.17 -3.65 16.91
C PHE A 73 10.65 -2.29 17.36
N GLU A 74 11.53 -1.29 17.36
CA GLU A 74 11.19 0.11 17.66
C GLU A 74 10.35 0.76 16.54
N LYS A 75 10.45 0.22 15.32
CA LYS A 75 9.69 0.69 14.15
C LYS A 75 8.64 -0.31 13.73
N ASP A 76 7.56 0.23 13.16
CA ASP A 76 6.52 -0.56 12.54
C ASP A 76 7.08 -1.27 11.28
N LEU A 77 7.38 -2.56 11.45
CA LEU A 77 7.85 -3.48 10.41
C LEU A 77 6.71 -4.37 9.90
N THR A 78 5.45 -3.95 10.10
CA THR A 78 4.29 -4.72 9.69
C THR A 78 4.35 -5.07 8.22
N ASP A 79 4.72 -4.15 7.31
CA ASP A 79 4.72 -4.47 5.86
C ASP A 79 5.69 -5.61 5.46
N VAL A 80 6.90 -5.66 6.04
CA VAL A 80 7.86 -6.73 5.79
C VAL A 80 7.46 -8.02 6.49
N CYS A 81 6.97 -7.93 7.73
CA CYS A 81 6.64 -9.09 8.54
C CYS A 81 5.23 -9.64 8.31
N PHE A 82 4.33 -8.88 7.69
CA PHE A 82 2.94 -9.26 7.43
C PHE A 82 2.83 -10.52 6.59
N TRP A 83 3.76 -10.72 5.65
CA TRP A 83 3.80 -11.89 4.80
C TRP A 83 4.31 -13.17 5.50
N TYR A 84 4.81 -13.04 6.73
CA TYR A 84 5.47 -14.13 7.47
C TYR A 84 4.93 -14.33 8.90
N LEU A 85 3.90 -13.58 9.32
CA LEU A 85 3.17 -13.73 10.58
C LEU A 85 1.99 -14.71 10.42
#